data_AF-R9JMY5-F1
#
_entry.id   AF-R9JMY5-F1
#
_cell.length_a   1.000
_cell.length_b   1.000
_cell.length_c   1.000
_cell.angle_alpha   90.00
_cell.angle_beta   90.00
_cell.angle_gamma   90.00
#
_symmetry.space_group_name_H-M   'P 1'
#
loop_
_entity.id
_entity.type
_entity.pdbx_description
1 polymer ?
#
loop_
_entity_poly.entity_id
_entity_poly.type
_entity_poly.pdbx_seq_one_letter_code
_entity_poly.pdbx_strand_id
1 'polypeptide(L)'
;MSENDVKVLLKSIKKLKAKKEILSCVKKEDDEYEKLSKIIYMIESNLEILNESEREVLQMHLIDELTWEQVVIQYEKCHGKQNGYCKRTYERIQRKALKRIREIIENSELEQLLVNYI
;
A
#
# COMPACT_ATOMS: atom_id res chain seq x y z
N MET A 1 -1.83 -14.47 -6.58
CA MET A 1 -1.07 -13.68 -5.57
C MET A 1 -1.67 -13.92 -4.19
N SER A 2 -0.89 -13.93 -3.11
CA SER A 2 -1.41 -14.05 -1.73
C SER A 2 -1.76 -12.69 -1.11
N GLU A 3 -2.57 -12.66 -0.04
CA GLU A 3 -2.79 -11.42 0.74
C GLU A 3 -1.48 -10.90 1.35
N ASN A 4 -0.56 -11.81 1.70
CA ASN A 4 0.74 -11.45 2.25
C ASN A 4 1.60 -10.72 1.21
N ASP A 5 1.52 -11.13 -0.05
CA ASP A 5 2.25 -10.52 -1.16
C ASP A 5 1.83 -9.05 -1.33
N VAL A 6 0.51 -8.77 -1.28
CA VAL A 6 -0.03 -7.41 -1.30
C VAL A 6 0.46 -6.59 -0.10
N LYS A 7 0.55 -7.18 1.09
CA LYS A 7 1.12 -6.50 2.28
C LYS A 7 2.59 -6.14 2.07
N VAL A 8 3.39 -7.06 1.53
CA VAL A 8 4.81 -6.84 1.24
C VAL A 8 4.98 -5.72 0.23
N LEU A 9 4.19 -5.71 -0.85
CA LEU A 9 4.18 -4.63 -1.84
C LEU A 9 3.90 -3.27 -1.19
N LEU A 10 2.82 -3.17 -0.41
CA LEU A 10 2.45 -1.92 0.25
C LEU A 10 3.51 -1.42 1.24
N LYS A 11 4.12 -2.32 2.02
CA LYS A 11 5.24 -1.99 2.91
C LYS A 11 6.48 -1.51 2.16
N SER A 12 6.72 -2.04 0.96
CA SER A 12 7.88 -1.67 0.16
C SER A 12 7.76 -0.31 -0.52
N ILE A 13 6.55 0.24 -0.70
CA ILE A 13 6.28 1.36 -1.62
C ILE A 13 7.17 2.59 -1.36
N LYS A 14 7.42 2.94 -0.08
CA LYS A 14 8.30 4.06 0.28
C LYS A 14 9.73 3.83 -0.19
N LYS A 15 10.24 2.61 -0.01
CA LYS A 15 11.59 2.22 -0.45
C LYS A 15 11.68 2.23 -1.98
N LEU A 16 10.64 1.78 -2.67
CA LEU A 16 10.59 1.81 -4.14
C LEU A 16 10.62 3.24 -4.68
N LYS A 17 9.82 4.14 -4.10
CA LYS A 17 9.81 5.56 -4.46
C LYS A 17 11.18 6.20 -4.25
N ALA A 18 11.80 5.98 -3.10
CA ALA A 18 13.15 6.48 -2.82
C ALA A 18 14.18 5.93 -3.82
N LYS A 19 14.13 4.64 -4.14
CA LYS A 19 15.03 4.03 -5.11
C LYS A 19 14.84 4.61 -6.52
N LYS A 20 13.58 4.80 -6.95
CA LYS A 20 13.25 5.45 -8.23
C LYS A 20 13.81 6.87 -8.29
N GLU A 21 13.65 7.64 -7.21
CA GLU A 21 14.14 9.01 -7.12
C GLU A 21 15.68 9.07 -7.21
N ILE A 22 16.38 8.20 -6.49
CA ILE A 22 17.84 8.07 -6.59
C ILE A 22 18.28 7.78 -8.03
N LEU A 23 17.62 6.84 -8.72
CA LEU A 23 17.93 6.49 -10.12
C LEU A 23 17.76 7.69 -11.07
N SER A 24 16.68 8.45 -10.92
CA SER A 24 16.46 9.68 -11.70
C SER A 24 17.53 10.74 -11.39
N CYS A 25 17.89 10.94 -10.12
CA CYS A 25 18.94 11.88 -9.72
C CYS A 25 20.31 11.54 -10.35
N VAL A 26 20.67 10.26 -10.43
CA VAL A 26 21.92 9.81 -11.07
C VAL A 26 21.79 9.67 -12.59
N LYS A 27 20.66 10.10 -13.17
CA LYS A 27 20.34 10.02 -14.61
C LYS A 27 20.43 8.60 -15.17
N LYS A 28 20.11 7.60 -14.34
CA LYS A 28 20.06 6.18 -14.71
C LYS A 28 18.61 5.76 -14.88
N GLU A 29 17.99 6.26 -15.96
CA GLU A 29 16.61 5.96 -16.34
C GLU A 29 16.58 4.77 -17.30
N ASP A 30 17.09 3.63 -16.82
CA ASP A 30 17.14 2.38 -17.57
C ASP A 30 15.91 1.50 -17.29
N ASP A 31 15.97 0.23 -17.71
CA ASP A 31 14.90 -0.75 -17.52
C ASP A 31 14.48 -0.90 -16.05
N GLU A 32 15.41 -0.71 -15.10
CA GLU A 32 15.10 -0.79 -13.67
C GLU A 32 14.23 0.39 -13.21
N TYR A 33 14.54 1.61 -13.67
CA TYR A 33 13.74 2.80 -13.41
C TYR A 33 12.33 2.68 -13.97
N GLU A 34 12.22 2.19 -15.20
CA GLU A 34 10.92 2.01 -15.87
C GLU A 34 10.08 0.94 -15.15
N LYS A 35 10.70 -0.18 -14.75
CA LYS A 35 10.03 -1.22 -13.96
C LYS A 35 9.54 -0.70 -12.62
N LEU A 36 10.36 0.08 -11.90
CA LEU A 36 9.96 0.73 -10.65
C LEU A 36 8.81 1.69 -10.84
N SER A 37 8.83 2.49 -11.91
CA SER A 37 7.76 3.44 -12.24
C SER A 37 6.43 2.73 -12.44
N LYS A 38 6.42 1.63 -13.20
CA LYS A 38 5.22 0.81 -13.41
C LYS A 38 4.68 0.22 -12.10
N ILE A 39 5.55 -0.36 -11.27
CA ILE A 39 5.15 -0.96 -10.00
C ILE A 39 4.56 0.09 -9.06
N ILE A 40 5.24 1.23 -8.90
CA ILE A 40 4.77 2.33 -8.05
C ILE A 40 3.40 2.80 -8.53
N TYR A 41 3.26 3.06 -9.83
CA TYR A 41 2.00 3.49 -10.42
C TYR A 41 0.88 2.48 -10.17
N MET A 42 1.13 1.19 -10.40
CA MET A 42 0.15 0.14 -10.12
C MET A 42 -0.29 0.13 -8.66
N ILE A 43 0.64 0.26 -7.70
CA ILE A 43 0.29 0.28 -6.28
C ILE A 43 -0.56 1.52 -5.96
N GLU A 44 -0.18 2.69 -6.47
CA GLU A 44 -0.92 3.95 -6.25
C GLU A 44 -2.33 3.90 -6.85
N SER A 45 -2.48 3.44 -8.09
CA SER A 45 -3.79 3.27 -8.72
C SER A 45 -4.67 2.27 -7.97
N ASN A 46 -4.10 1.21 -7.39
CA ASN A 46 -4.86 0.28 -6.56
C ASN A 46 -5.34 0.92 -5.25
N LEU A 47 -4.52 1.78 -4.63
CA LEU A 47 -4.95 2.56 -3.47
C LEU A 47 -6.06 3.55 -3.84
N GLU A 48 -6.08 4.06 -5.08
CA GLU A 48 -7.10 4.99 -5.58
C GLU A 48 -8.52 4.45 -5.57
N ILE A 49 -8.68 3.13 -5.69
CA ILE A 49 -9.98 2.45 -5.74
C ILE A 49 -10.59 2.25 -4.34
N LEU A 50 -9.77 2.34 -3.30
CA LEU A 50 -10.22 2.20 -1.92
C LEU A 50 -10.96 3.45 -1.44
N ASN A 51 -11.94 3.23 -0.56
CA ASN A 51 -12.56 4.35 0.15
C ASN A 51 -11.57 5.01 1.12
N GLU A 52 -11.91 6.19 1.63
CA GLU A 52 -11.04 6.99 2.49
C GLU A 52 -10.56 6.21 3.72
N SER A 53 -11.47 5.58 4.47
CA SER A 53 -11.11 4.83 5.68
C SER A 53 -10.23 3.62 5.37
N GLU A 54 -10.51 2.90 4.28
CA GLU A 54 -9.68 1.78 3.82
C GLU A 54 -8.27 2.26 3.50
N ARG A 55 -8.15 3.30 2.69
CA ARG A 55 -6.85 3.87 2.29
C ARG A 55 -6.07 4.37 3.48
N GLU A 56 -6.70 5.09 4.39
CA GLU A 56 -6.05 5.67 5.57
C GLU A 56 -5.51 4.58 6.51
N VAL A 57 -6.29 3.51 6.73
CA VAL A 57 -5.85 2.36 7.54
C VAL A 57 -4.65 1.65 6.88
N LEU A 58 -4.67 1.44 5.56
CA LEU A 58 -3.51 0.86 4.87
C LEU A 58 -2.30 1.79 4.89
N GLN A 59 -2.52 3.09 4.73
CA GLN A 59 -1.47 4.11 4.80
C GLN A 59 -0.79 4.05 6.17
N MET A 60 -1.53 4.13 7.26
CA MET A 60 -0.96 4.08 8.61
C MET A 60 -0.29 2.74 8.92
N HIS A 61 -0.98 1.61 8.72
CA HIS A 61 -0.48 0.32 9.22
C HIS A 61 0.54 -0.35 8.29
N LEU A 62 0.37 -0.24 6.97
CA LEU A 62 1.23 -0.95 6.01
C LEU A 62 2.28 -0.02 5.39
N ILE A 63 1.95 1.23 5.07
CA ILE A 63 2.89 2.13 4.37
C ILE A 63 3.75 2.93 5.36
N ASP A 64 3.14 3.37 6.47
CA ASP A 64 3.82 4.06 7.58
C ASP A 64 4.30 3.08 8.66
N GLU A 65 3.95 1.80 8.52
CA GLU A 65 4.38 0.70 9.40
C GLU A 65 4.08 0.92 10.89
N LEU A 66 3.02 1.68 11.19
CA LEU A 66 2.55 1.89 12.57
C LEU A 66 2.02 0.57 13.16
N THR A 67 2.24 0.35 14.46
CA THR A 67 1.55 -0.76 15.16
C THR A 67 0.06 -0.48 15.24
N TRP A 68 -0.76 -1.50 15.51
CA TRP A 68 -2.20 -1.31 15.67
C TRP A 68 -2.55 -0.31 16.77
N GLU A 69 -1.80 -0.29 17.86
CA GLU A 69 -1.98 0.65 18.96
C GLU A 69 -1.71 2.09 18.50
N GLN A 70 -0.67 2.30 17.69
CA GLN A 70 -0.36 3.59 17.07
C GLN A 70 -1.42 4.00 16.03
N VAL A 71 -1.95 3.05 15.24
CA VAL A 71 -3.04 3.29 14.28
C VAL A 71 -4.27 3.82 14.99
N VAL A 72 -4.67 3.22 16.12
CA VAL A 72 -5.83 3.70 16.90
C VAL A 72 -5.60 5.15 17.36
N ILE A 73 -4.45 5.42 17.97
CA ILE A 73 -4.11 6.76 18.48
C ILE A 73 -4.11 7.79 17.34
N GLN A 74 -3.47 7.45 16.21
CA GLN A 74 -3.34 8.36 15.08
C GLN A 74 -4.69 8.62 14.41
N TYR A 75 -5.54 7.60 14.25
CA TYR A 75 -6.87 7.76 13.68
C TYR A 75 -7.76 8.64 14.58
N GLU A 76 -7.78 8.38 15.89
CA GLU A 76 -8.50 9.22 16.86
C GLU A 76 -8.00 10.66 16.88
N LYS A 77 -6.71 10.89 16.65
CA LYS A 77 -6.13 12.23 16.55
C LYS A 77 -6.61 12.97 15.29
N CYS A 78 -6.74 12.28 14.16
CA CYS A 78 -7.20 12.87 12.90
C CYS A 78 -8.72 13.12 12.88
N HIS A 79 -9.50 12.20 13.44
CA HIS A 79 -10.97 12.18 13.31
C HIS A 79 -11.73 12.52 14.59
N GLY A 80 -11.04 12.63 15.72
CA GLY A 80 -11.64 12.74 17.04
C GLY A 80 -11.93 11.37 17.66
N LYS A 81 -11.72 11.25 18.98
CA LYS A 81 -11.85 9.99 19.72
C LYS A 81 -13.23 9.34 19.58
N GLN A 82 -14.29 10.13 19.48
CA GLN A 82 -15.66 9.65 19.29
C GLN A 82 -15.88 8.91 17.96
N ASN A 83 -15.00 9.15 16.97
CA ASN A 83 -15.01 8.49 15.67
C ASN A 83 -13.99 7.33 15.60
N GLY A 84 -13.29 7.04 16.70
CA GLY A 84 -12.37 5.91 16.81
C GLY A 84 -13.11 4.57 16.79
N TYR A 85 -12.39 3.54 16.35
CA TYR A 85 -12.88 2.16 16.40
C TYR A 85 -12.01 1.29 17.31
N CYS A 86 -12.52 0.13 17.70
CA CYS A 86 -11.67 -0.89 18.32
C CYS A 86 -10.71 -1.49 17.29
N LYS A 87 -9.55 -1.99 17.75
CA LYS A 87 -8.50 -2.64 16.95
C LYS A 87 -9.06 -3.63 15.91
N ARG A 88 -9.99 -4.49 16.32
CA ARG A 88 -10.62 -5.51 15.45
C ARG A 88 -11.32 -4.91 14.24
N THR A 89 -11.87 -3.71 14.36
CA THR A 89 -12.52 -3.01 13.25
C THR A 89 -11.49 -2.51 12.24
N TYR A 90 -10.37 -1.94 12.68
CA TYR A 90 -9.27 -1.56 11.78
C TYR A 90 -8.66 -2.77 11.07
N GLU A 91 -8.43 -3.88 11.78
CA GLU A 91 -7.97 -5.14 11.18
C GLU A 91 -8.95 -5.64 10.10
N ARG A 92 -10.27 -5.52 10.36
CA ARG A 92 -11.32 -5.88 9.40
C ARG A 92 -11.32 -4.96 8.19
N ILE A 93 -11.13 -3.65 8.37
CA ILE A 93 -11.02 -2.67 7.28
C ILE A 93 -9.81 -3.02 6.40
N GLN A 94 -8.63 -3.23 7.00
CA GLN A 94 -7.44 -3.65 6.26
C GLN A 94 -7.69 -4.93 5.47
N ARG A 95 -8.28 -5.96 6.08
CA ARG A 95 -8.53 -7.24 5.39
C ARG A 95 -9.44 -7.04 4.17
N LYS A 96 -10.49 -6.23 4.30
CA LYS A 96 -11.38 -5.91 3.17
C LYS A 96 -10.64 -5.16 2.06
N ALA A 97 -9.84 -4.16 2.42
CA ALA A 97 -9.06 -3.37 1.47
C ALA A 97 -8.04 -4.23 0.71
N LEU A 98 -7.30 -5.08 1.42
CA LEU A 98 -6.33 -5.99 0.82
C LEU A 98 -6.98 -7.01 -0.11
N LYS A 99 -8.14 -7.55 0.28
CA LYS A 99 -8.92 -8.45 -0.58
C LYS A 99 -9.32 -7.74 -1.89
N ARG A 100 -9.77 -6.48 -1.80
CA ARG A 100 -10.17 -5.69 -2.96
C ARG A 100 -9.00 -5.40 -3.90
N ILE A 101 -7.85 -4.97 -3.37
CA ILE A 101 -6.63 -4.76 -4.16
C ILE A 101 -6.23 -6.07 -4.85
N ARG A 102 -6.22 -7.19 -4.12
CA ARG A 102 -5.87 -8.49 -4.69
C ARG A 102 -6.78 -8.87 -5.85
N GLU A 103 -8.09 -8.74 -5.67
CA GLU A 103 -9.07 -9.06 -6.73
C GLU A 103 -8.85 -8.19 -7.98
N ILE A 104 -8.47 -6.92 -7.84
CA ILE A 104 -8.17 -6.05 -8.97
C ILE A 104 -6.90 -6.50 -9.70
N ILE A 105 -5.83 -6.80 -8.96
CA ILE A 105 -4.57 -7.29 -9.54
C ILE A 105 -4.81 -8.60 -10.29
N GLU A 106 -5.52 -9.56 -9.66
CA GLU A 106 -5.86 -10.86 -10.26
C GLU A 106 -6.69 -10.69 -11.55
N ASN A 107 -7.65 -9.77 -11.57
CA ASN A 107 -8.49 -9.51 -12.75
C ASN A 107 -7.81 -8.68 -13.84
N SER A 108 -6.69 -8.03 -13.54
CA SER A 108 -5.97 -7.18 -14.51
C SER A 108 -5.01 -7.96 -15.42
N GLU A 109 -4.74 -9.23 -15.11
CA GLU A 109 -3.66 -10.04 -15.73
C GLU A 109 -2.24 -9.45 -15.58
N LEU A 110 -2.07 -8.39 -14.78
CA LEU A 110 -0.79 -7.71 -14.55
C LEU A 110 0.02 -8.30 -13.38
N GLU A 111 -0.43 -9.41 -12.79
CA GLU A 111 0.25 -10.06 -11.67
C GLU A 111 1.73 -10.36 -11.97
N GLN A 112 2.06 -10.72 -13.21
CA GLN A 112 3.43 -11.03 -13.65
C GLN A 112 4.41 -9.86 -13.47
N LEU A 113 3.93 -8.61 -13.50
CA LEU A 113 4.77 -7.43 -13.25
C LEU A 113 5.21 -7.34 -11.79
N LEU A 114 4.43 -7.92 -10.88
CA LEU A 114 4.64 -7.87 -9.44
C LEU A 114 5.42 -9.10 -8.92
N VAL A 115 5.27 -10.27 -9.56
CA VAL A 115 5.98 -11.52 -9.18
C VAL A 115 7.50 -11.37 -9.20
N ASN A 116 8.05 -10.51 -10.05
CA ASN A 116 9.50 -10.27 -10.11
C ASN A 116 10.02 -9.28 -9.04
N TYR A 117 9.23 -9.01 -7.99
CA TYR A 117 9.55 -8.05 -6.93
C TYR A 117 9.16 -8.50 -5.51
N ILE A 118 8.32 -9.54 -5.39
CA ILE A 118 7.87 -10.14 -4.13
C ILE A 118 8.65 -11.43 -3.90
#